data_AF-A0A396SGC7-F1
#
_entry.id   AF-A0A396SGC7-F1
#
_cell.length_a   1.000
_cell.length_b   1.000
_cell.length_c   1.000
_cell.angle_alpha   90.00
_cell.angle_beta   90.00
_cell.angle_gamma   90.00
#
_symmetry.space_group_name_H-M   'P 1'
#
loop_
_entity.id
_entity.type
_entity.pdbx_description
1 polymer ?
#
loop_
_entity_poly.entity_id
_entity_poly.type
_entity_poly.pdbx_seq_one_letter_code
_entity_poly.pdbx_strand_id
1 'polypeptide(L)'
;MELEPSEPIGSPTPERDLWGAVLAMLLDDALGYWRGSYGPAIAQEQAFDDVLRVGPMLRHCCQFTGHNPQWIAERFVRLLECG
;
A
#
# COMPACT_ATOMS: atom_id res chain seq x y z
N MET A 1 44.62 0.12 8.39
CA MET A 1 43.39 -0.57 7.99
C MET A 1 42.26 0.37 8.35
N GLU A 2 41.96 1.28 7.42
CA GLU A 2 40.90 2.27 7.61
C GLU A 2 39.57 1.54 7.36
N LEU A 3 38.73 1.48 8.40
CA LEU A 3 37.39 0.96 8.28
C LEU A 3 36.56 2.03 7.57
N GLU A 4 36.36 1.85 6.27
CA GLU A 4 35.41 2.65 5.48
C GLU A 4 34.05 2.65 6.22
N PRO A 5 33.41 3.81 6.41
CA PRO A 5 32.10 3.87 7.04
C PRO A 5 31.09 3.18 6.12
N SER A 6 30.61 2.01 6.56
CA SER A 6 29.50 1.30 5.93
C SER A 6 28.32 2.28 5.76
N GLU A 7 27.86 2.46 4.52
CA GLU A 7 26.74 3.35 4.21
C GLU A 7 25.55 3.10 5.16
N PRO A 8 24.84 4.16 5.59
CA PRO A 8 23.71 4.00 6.47
C PRO A 8 22.64 3.14 5.78
N ILE A 9 22.14 2.14 6.50
CA ILE A 9 21.05 1.27 6.07
C ILE A 9 19.83 2.16 5.75
N GLY A 10 19.60 2.40 4.45
CA GLY A 10 18.37 2.92 3.86
C GLY A 10 17.90 4.29 4.35
N SER A 11 18.42 5.37 3.77
CA SER A 11 17.73 6.66 3.84
C SER A 11 16.38 6.57 3.08
N PRO A 12 15.28 7.15 3.61
CA PRO A 12 14.05 7.28 2.84
C PRO A 12 14.34 8.11 1.59
N THR A 13 14.10 7.53 0.42
CA THR A 13 14.21 8.25 -0.85
C THR A 13 12.89 9.00 -1.09
N PRO A 14 12.92 10.20 -1.69
CA PRO A 14 11.70 10.92 -2.07
C PRO A 14 10.73 10.06 -2.91
N GLU A 15 11.27 9.14 -3.71
CA GLU A 15 10.50 8.17 -4.48
C GLU A 15 9.79 7.16 -3.58
N ARG A 16 10.45 6.60 -2.56
CA ARG A 16 9.83 5.70 -1.59
C ARG A 16 8.70 6.40 -0.83
N ASP A 17 8.91 7.65 -0.44
CA ASP A 17 7.90 8.44 0.27
C ASP A 17 6.67 8.72 -0.62
N LEU A 18 6.90 9.08 -1.88
CA LEU A 18 5.84 9.26 -2.87
C LEU A 18 5.01 7.98 -3.02
N TRP A 19 5.66 6.84 -3.22
CA TRP A 19 4.96 5.56 -3.36
C TRP A 19 4.29 5.08 -2.07
N GLY A 20 4.83 5.48 -0.91
CA GLY A 20 4.16 5.30 0.38
C GLY A 20 2.84 6.07 0.46
N ALA A 21 2.82 7.32 -0.01
CA ALA A 21 1.59 8.11 -0.09
C ALA A 21 0.59 7.51 -1.10
N VAL A 22 1.05 7.03 -2.25
CA VAL A 22 0.19 6.34 -3.23
C VAL A 22 -0.41 5.06 -2.64
N LEU A 23 0.39 4.26 -1.92
CA LEU A 23 -0.10 3.07 -1.24
C LEU A 23 -1.17 3.42 -0.19
N ALA A 24 -0.95 4.48 0.59
CA ALA A 24 -1.93 4.95 1.57
C ALA A 24 -3.25 5.35 0.90
N MET A 25 -3.19 6.13 -0.20
CA MET A 25 -4.39 6.51 -0.96
C MET A 25 -5.15 5.30 -1.50
N LEU A 26 -4.44 4.30 -2.05
CA LEU A 26 -5.07 3.07 -2.54
C LEU A 26 -5.84 2.34 -1.44
N LEU A 27 -5.26 2.25 -0.23
CA LEU A 27 -5.90 1.59 0.91
C LEU A 27 -7.08 2.40 1.46
N ASP A 28 -6.98 3.74 1.46
CA ASP A 28 -8.07 4.63 1.89
C ASP A 28 -9.27 4.57 0.93
N ASP A 29 -9.02 4.55 -0.39
CA ASP A 29 -10.07 4.38 -1.39
C ASP A 29 -10.78 3.03 -1.25
N ALA A 30 -10.01 1.95 -1.09
CA ALA A 30 -10.53 0.62 -0.83
C ALA A 30 -11.39 0.58 0.45
N LEU A 31 -10.90 1.18 1.54
CA LEU A 31 -11.62 1.21 2.81
C LEU A 31 -12.88 2.06 2.73
N GLY A 32 -12.83 3.20 2.05
CA GLY A 32 -13.99 4.06 1.84
C GLY A 32 -15.06 3.42 0.96
N TYR A 33 -14.67 2.61 -0.04
CA TYR A 33 -15.60 1.77 -0.81
C TYR A 33 -16.34 0.81 0.11
N TRP A 34 -15.60 0.04 0.93
CA TRP A 34 -16.19 -0.93 1.85
C TRP A 34 -17.15 -0.30 2.86
N ARG A 35 -16.83 0.89 3.37
CA ARG A 35 -17.69 1.64 4.31
C ARG A 35 -18.91 2.30 3.65
N GLY A 36 -19.02 2.26 2.32
CA GLY A 36 -20.03 3.02 1.58
C GLY A 36 -19.88 4.54 1.76
N SER A 37 -18.67 5.02 2.07
CA SER A 37 -18.38 6.44 2.33
C SER A 37 -18.25 7.26 1.03
N TYR A 38 -18.03 6.58 -0.10
CA TYR A 38 -18.05 7.17 -1.42
C TYR A 38 -19.33 6.77 -2.16
N GLY A 39 -19.86 7.67 -2.99
CA GLY A 39 -20.93 7.32 -3.95
C GLY A 39 -20.45 6.25 -4.97
N PRO A 40 -21.29 5.87 -5.96
CA PRO A 40 -20.92 4.84 -6.94
C PRO A 40 -19.77 5.34 -7.83
N ALA A 41 -18.55 5.09 -7.40
CA ALA A 41 -17.34 5.58 -8.03
C ALA A 41 -16.46 4.36 -8.35
N ILE A 42 -16.34 4.12 -9.67
CA ILE A 42 -15.70 2.94 -10.26
C ILE A 42 -14.25 2.77 -9.79
N ALA A 43 -13.55 3.87 -9.51
CA ALA A 43 -12.15 3.84 -9.08
C ALA A 43 -11.98 3.22 -7.69
N GLN A 44 -12.88 3.51 -6.74
CA GLN A 44 -12.82 3.00 -5.38
C GLN A 44 -13.18 1.51 -5.33
N GLU A 45 -14.14 1.07 -6.15
CA GLU A 45 -14.44 -0.36 -6.34
C GLU A 45 -13.20 -1.08 -6.91
N GLN A 46 -12.54 -0.51 -7.92
CA GLN A 46 -11.32 -1.07 -8.50
C GLN A 46 -10.17 -1.12 -7.48
N ALA A 47 -9.99 -0.07 -6.67
CA ALA A 47 -8.99 -0.04 -5.60
C ALA A 47 -9.24 -1.15 -4.57
N PHE A 48 -10.50 -1.33 -4.17
CA PHE A 48 -10.91 -2.40 -3.26
C PHE A 48 -10.61 -3.79 -3.83
N ASP A 49 -11.03 -4.03 -5.08
CA ASP A 49 -10.78 -5.29 -5.77
C ASP A 49 -9.28 -5.57 -5.97
N ASP A 50 -8.50 -4.52 -6.27
CA ASP A 50 -7.05 -4.61 -6.40
C ASP A 50 -6.43 -5.03 -5.05
N VAL A 51 -6.76 -4.36 -3.94
CA VAL A 51 -6.21 -4.70 -2.63
C VAL A 51 -6.57 -6.14 -2.21
N LEU A 52 -7.83 -6.55 -2.36
CA LEU A 52 -8.28 -7.90 -1.97
C LEU A 52 -7.64 -9.01 -2.79
N ARG A 53 -7.42 -8.80 -4.08
CA ARG A 53 -6.86 -9.81 -4.99
C ARG A 53 -5.36 -9.72 -5.13
N VAL A 54 -4.70 -8.90 -4.30
CA VAL A 54 -3.27 -8.59 -4.43
C VAL A 54 -2.98 -8.15 -5.86
N GLY A 55 -3.66 -7.12 -6.33
CA GLY A 55 -3.70 -6.70 -7.72
C GLY A 55 -2.42 -6.02 -8.18
N PRO A 56 -2.36 -5.65 -9.48
CA PRO A 56 -1.19 -4.98 -10.05
C PRO A 56 -0.84 -3.68 -9.33
N MET A 57 -1.81 -2.88 -8.88
CA MET A 57 -1.52 -1.58 -8.25
C MET A 57 -0.90 -1.75 -6.87
N LEU A 58 -1.45 -2.64 -6.03
CA LEU A 58 -0.87 -2.97 -4.72
C LEU A 58 0.55 -3.53 -4.87
N ARG A 59 0.76 -4.47 -5.80
CA ARG A 59 2.09 -5.03 -6.07
C ARG A 59 3.09 -3.97 -6.51
N HIS A 60 2.67 -3.05 -7.38
CA HIS A 60 3.51 -1.98 -7.88
C HIS A 60 3.94 -1.03 -6.74
N CYS A 61 2.99 -0.59 -5.90
CA CYS A 61 3.30 0.26 -4.75
C CYS A 61 4.23 -0.46 -3.76
N CYS A 62 4.01 -1.75 -3.53
CA CYS A 62 4.84 -2.58 -2.66
C CYS A 62 6.29 -2.73 -3.16
N GLN A 63 6.49 -2.78 -4.48
CA GLN A 63 7.82 -2.85 -5.09
C GLN A 63 8.69 -1.63 -4.73
N PHE A 64 8.10 -0.43 -4.72
CA PHE A 64 8.82 0.80 -4.38
C PHE A 64 8.93 1.08 -2.89
N THR A 65 8.00 0.57 -2.09
CA THR A 65 7.97 0.80 -0.64
C THR A 65 8.71 -0.27 0.16
N GLY A 66 8.98 -1.42 -0.45
CA GLY A 66 9.60 -2.58 0.18
C GLY A 66 8.65 -3.41 1.05
N HIS A 67 7.34 -3.12 1.01
CA HIS A 67 6.34 -3.88 1.74
C HIS A 67 6.00 -5.20 1.03
N ASN A 68 5.50 -6.17 1.79
CA ASN A 68 4.96 -7.41 1.22
C ASN A 68 3.48 -7.22 0.85
N PRO A 69 3.10 -7.36 -0.43
CA PRO A 69 1.72 -7.11 -0.87
C PRO A 69 0.72 -8.14 -0.31
N GLN A 70 1.14 -9.40 -0.14
CA GLN A 70 0.31 -10.45 0.46
C GLN A 70 0.02 -10.13 1.93
N TRP A 71 1.04 -9.71 2.68
CA TRP A 71 0.89 -9.32 4.08
C TRP A 71 -0.05 -8.11 4.23
N ILE A 72 0.05 -7.11 3.34
CA ILE A 72 -0.85 -5.96 3.35
C ILE A 72 -2.30 -6.40 3.10
N ALA A 73 -2.54 -7.21 2.07
CA ALA A 73 -3.88 -7.70 1.75
C ALA A 73 -4.51 -8.49 2.91
N GLU A 74 -3.73 -9.38 3.55
CA GLU A 74 -4.19 -10.13 4.72
C GLU A 74 -4.53 -9.21 5.91
N ARG A 75 -3.71 -8.19 6.16
CA ARG A 75 -3.99 -7.19 7.20
C ARG A 75 -5.22 -6.35 6.88
N PHE A 76 -5.40 -6.00 5.61
CA PHE A 76 -6.56 -5.27 5.14
C PHE A 76 -7.83 -6.08 5.35
N VAL A 77 -7.87 -7.36 4.95
CA VAL A 77 -9.03 -8.24 5.20
C VAL A 77 -9.38 -8.32 6.69
N ARG A 78 -8.39 -8.52 7.56
CA ARG A 78 -8.61 -8.55 9.01
C ARG A 78 -9.17 -7.23 9.56
N LEU A 79 -8.76 -6.10 8.98
CA LEU A 79 -9.30 -4.80 9.34
C LEU A 79 -10.80 -4.71 9.00
N LEU A 80 -11.22 -5.24 7.85
CA LEU A 80 -12.64 -5.26 7.45
C LEU A 80 -13.50 -6.17 8.35
N GLU A 81 -12.93 -7.29 8.81
CA GLU A 81 -13.65 -8.23 9.69
C GLU A 81 -13.89 -7.68 11.11
N CYS A 82 -13.05 -6.74 11.56
CA CYS A 82 -13.10 -6.15 12.89
C CYS A 82 -13.82 -4.78 12.92
N GLY A 83 -14.19 -4.24 11.76
CA GLY A 83 -14.74 -2.89 11.57
C GLY A 83 -16.25 -2.80 11.62
#